data_AF-A0AAN8WVU3-F1
#
_entry.id   AF-A0AAN8WVU3-F1
#
_cell.length_a   1.000
_cell.length_b   1.000
_cell.length_c   1.000
_cell.angle_alpha   90.00
_cell.angle_beta   90.00
_cell.angle_gamma   90.00
#
_symmetry.space_group_name_H-M   'P 1'
#
loop_
_entity.id
_entity.type
_entity.pdbx_description
1 polymer ?
#
loop_
_entity_poly.entity_id
_entity_poly.type
_entity_poly.pdbx_seq_one_letter_code
_entity_poly.pdbx_strand_id
1 'polypeptide(L)'
;MRDDERTYVVFTDQLEQIFHDFGVGLNDNETAEIFSGLDVEGTGTIPYELFMERLRPEMSPLRTTTLLEAYGTLIRSVDGLVDIETMRESYNPSCDERVASGEASEEEVLAEFIGRFETGVHMEGKVNRYEFFDYYSAVSASIDDDDEFLELIKNSWKF
;
A
#
# COMPACT_ATOMS: atom_id res chain seq x y z
N MET A 1 -14.87 17.93 19.80
CA MET A 1 -15.84 17.12 19.05
C MET A 1 -15.29 17.07 17.65
N ARG A 2 -14.55 16.00 17.33
CA ARG A 2 -13.92 15.79 16.02
C ARG A 2 -14.98 15.13 15.14
N ASP A 3 -15.51 15.90 14.19
CA ASP A 3 -15.98 15.35 12.93
C ASP A 3 -14.74 14.94 12.10
N ASP A 4 -14.92 14.12 11.06
CA ASP A 4 -13.93 13.66 10.07
C ASP A 4 -13.47 12.19 10.13
N GLU A 5 -14.37 11.27 10.48
CA GLU A 5 -14.37 9.91 9.88
C GLU A 5 -15.38 9.88 8.72
N ARG A 6 -15.23 10.76 7.73
CA ARG A 6 -15.88 10.52 6.43
C ARG A 6 -15.14 9.38 5.76
N THR A 7 -15.57 8.16 6.04
CA THR A 7 -15.25 7.02 5.18
C THR A 7 -15.79 7.36 3.80
N TYR A 8 -14.90 7.67 2.86
CA TYR A 8 -15.28 7.87 1.47
C TYR A 8 -15.75 6.52 0.94
N VAL A 9 -16.94 6.49 0.34
CA VAL A 9 -17.54 5.29 -0.25
C VAL A 9 -17.89 5.55 -1.70
N VAL A 10 -17.77 4.51 -2.53
CA VAL A 10 -18.12 4.50 -3.94
C VAL A 10 -19.51 3.88 -4.08
N PHE A 11 -20.44 4.64 -4.64
CA PHE A 11 -21.77 4.17 -5.04
C PHE A 11 -21.74 3.60 -6.47
N THR A 12 -22.76 2.83 -6.85
CA THR A 12 -22.82 2.18 -8.17
C THR A 12 -22.79 3.17 -9.33
N ASP A 13 -23.47 4.31 -9.19
CA ASP A 13 -23.46 5.40 -10.18
C ASP A 13 -22.10 6.09 -10.28
N GLN A 14 -21.37 6.19 -9.16
CA GLN A 14 -20.00 6.71 -9.15
C GLN A 14 -19.02 5.75 -9.80
N LEU A 15 -19.21 4.43 -9.64
CA LEU A 15 -18.37 3.42 -10.27
C LEU A 15 -18.37 3.59 -11.80
N GLU A 16 -19.55 3.72 -12.41
CA GLU A 16 -19.69 3.92 -13.86
C GLU A 16 -18.95 5.18 -14.33
N GLN A 17 -19.13 6.29 -13.61
CA GLN A 17 -18.44 7.54 -13.93
C GLN A 17 -16.92 7.42 -13.81
N ILE A 18 -16.42 6.75 -12.76
CA ILE A 18 -14.98 6.51 -12.55
C ILE A 18 -14.40 5.79 -13.77
N PHE A 19 -14.97 4.64 -14.16
CA PHE A 19 -14.45 3.88 -15.29
C PHE A 19 -14.54 4.66 -16.60
N HIS A 20 -15.63 5.39 -16.83
CA HIS A 20 -15.77 6.27 -17.99
C HIS A 20 -14.67 7.34 -18.05
N ASP A 21 -14.34 7.97 -16.92
CA ASP A 21 -13.28 8.98 -16.82
C ASP A 21 -11.89 8.39 -17.10
N PHE A 22 -11.68 7.11 -16.78
CA PHE A 22 -10.48 6.35 -17.14
C PHE A 22 -10.52 5.77 -18.57
N GLY A 23 -11.51 6.14 -19.38
CA GLY A 23 -11.64 5.71 -20.78
C GLY A 23 -12.16 4.28 -20.96
N VAL A 24 -12.74 3.70 -19.90
CA VAL A 24 -13.36 2.38 -19.91
C VAL A 24 -14.88 2.54 -19.91
N GLY A 25 -15.51 2.30 -21.06
CA GLY A 25 -16.97 2.29 -21.16
C GLY A 25 -17.54 0.95 -20.69
N LEU A 26 -18.17 0.93 -19.52
CA LEU A 26 -18.91 -0.21 -19.00
C LEU A 26 -20.39 -0.08 -19.37
N ASN A 27 -21.06 -1.19 -19.66
CA ASN A 27 -22.52 -1.23 -19.73
C ASN A 27 -23.16 -1.54 -18.36
N ASP A 28 -24.49 -1.38 -18.25
CA ASP A 28 -25.24 -1.59 -17.00
C ASP A 28 -24.98 -2.97 -16.36
N ASN A 29 -24.88 -4.03 -17.16
CA ASN A 29 -24.62 -5.38 -16.64
C ASN A 29 -23.18 -5.51 -16.14
N GLU A 30 -22.20 -5.00 -16.87
CA GLU A 30 -20.78 -5.03 -16.46
C GLU A 30 -20.56 -4.22 -15.18
N THR A 31 -21.20 -3.05 -15.07
CA THR A 31 -21.17 -2.21 -13.87
C THR A 31 -21.78 -2.94 -12.68
N ALA A 32 -22.92 -3.60 -12.87
CA ALA A 32 -23.57 -4.39 -11.82
C ALA A 32 -22.72 -5.60 -11.39
N GLU A 33 -22.08 -6.30 -12.32
CA GLU A 33 -21.20 -7.44 -12.03
C GLU A 33 -19.95 -7.00 -11.26
N ILE A 34 -19.27 -5.94 -11.70
CA ILE A 34 -18.10 -5.39 -11.02
C ILE A 34 -18.49 -4.89 -9.63
N PHE A 35 -19.58 -4.14 -9.51
CA PHE A 35 -20.05 -3.63 -8.22
C PHE A 35 -20.38 -4.78 -7.26
N SER A 36 -21.09 -5.82 -7.73
CA SER A 36 -21.39 -7.00 -6.91
C SER A 36 -20.15 -7.79 -6.51
N GLY A 37 -19.08 -7.77 -7.31
CA GLY A 37 -17.80 -8.40 -6.95
C GLY A 37 -17.00 -7.61 -5.90
N LEU A 38 -17.23 -6.31 -5.81
CA LEU A 38 -16.54 -5.39 -4.90
C LEU A 38 -17.30 -5.16 -3.58
N ASP A 39 -18.63 -5.05 -3.63
CA ASP A 39 -19.52 -4.96 -2.44
C ASP A 39 -19.83 -6.35 -1.87
N VAL A 40 -18.80 -7.04 -1.38
CA VAL A 40 -18.89 -8.41 -0.86
C VAL A 40 -19.87 -8.53 0.32
N GLU A 41 -20.02 -7.46 1.10
CA GLU A 41 -20.91 -7.40 2.26
C GLU A 41 -22.36 -7.03 1.91
N GLY A 42 -22.63 -6.65 0.65
CA GLY A 42 -23.97 -6.29 0.17
C GLY A 42 -24.52 -5.03 0.83
N THR A 43 -23.65 -4.08 1.15
CA THR A 43 -24.00 -2.83 1.83
C THR A 43 -24.61 -1.79 0.89
N GLY A 44 -24.49 -1.99 -0.43
CA GLY A 44 -24.84 -1.02 -1.46
C GLY A 44 -23.78 0.07 -1.66
N THR A 45 -22.60 -0.08 -1.05
CA THR A 45 -21.48 0.87 -1.11
C THR A 45 -20.14 0.14 -1.05
N ILE A 46 -19.10 0.69 -1.67
CA ILE A 46 -17.74 0.13 -1.58
C ILE A 46 -16.86 1.14 -0.84
N PRO A 47 -16.25 0.80 0.31
CA PRO A 47 -15.25 1.68 0.94
C PRO A 47 -14.14 2.04 -0.07
N TYR A 48 -13.79 3.32 -0.17
CA TYR A 48 -12.82 3.79 -1.17
C TYR A 48 -11.46 3.08 -1.06
N GLU A 49 -11.01 2.80 0.16
CA GLU A 49 -9.78 2.04 0.40
C GLU A 49 -9.84 0.63 -0.18
N LEU A 50 -10.97 -0.07 0.03
CA LEU A 50 -11.21 -1.40 -0.54
C LEU A 50 -11.32 -1.33 -2.07
N PHE A 51 -11.95 -0.28 -2.60
CA PHE A 51 -12.03 -0.05 -4.04
C PHE A 51 -10.63 0.05 -4.66
N MET A 52 -9.76 0.87 -4.07
CA MET A 52 -8.37 1.05 -4.52
C MET A 52 -7.53 -0.23 -4.33
N GLU A 53 -7.75 -0.97 -3.25
CA GLU A 53 -7.12 -2.28 -3.01
C GLU A 53 -7.47 -3.27 -4.13
N ARG A 54 -8.75 -3.33 -4.52
CA ARG A 54 -9.24 -4.28 -5.54
C ARG A 54 -8.87 -3.89 -6.98
N LEU A 55 -8.69 -2.60 -7.25
CA LEU A 55 -8.19 -2.12 -8.55
C LEU A 55 -6.67 -2.20 -8.68
N ARG A 56 -5.95 -2.46 -7.59
CA ARG A 56 -4.50 -2.50 -7.58
C ARG A 56 -3.99 -3.60 -8.52
N PRO A 57 -3.19 -3.26 -9.55
CA PRO A 57 -2.62 -4.27 -10.43
C PRO A 57 -1.63 -5.14 -9.65
N GLU A 58 -1.46 -6.39 -10.08
CA GLU A 58 -0.39 -7.24 -9.56
C GLU A 58 0.97 -6.59 -9.83
N MET A 59 1.83 -6.54 -8.81
CA MET A 59 3.19 -6.00 -8.98
C MET A 59 3.96 -6.80 -10.02
N SER A 60 4.74 -6.11 -10.86
CA SER A 60 5.57 -6.77 -11.87
C SER A 60 6.53 -7.78 -11.20
N PRO A 61 6.94 -8.86 -11.91
CA PRO A 61 7.89 -9.84 -11.37
C PRO A 61 9.21 -9.21 -10.90
N LEU A 62 9.63 -8.12 -11.54
CA LEU A 62 10.83 -7.37 -11.19
C LEU A 62 10.66 -6.70 -9.82
N ARG A 63 9.60 -5.89 -9.65
CA ARG A 63 9.27 -5.23 -8.37
C ARG A 63 9.08 -6.24 -7.24
N THR A 64 8.37 -7.33 -7.54
CA THR A 64 8.15 -8.45 -6.60
C THR A 64 9.47 -9.06 -6.15
N THR A 65 10.41 -9.30 -7.07
CA THR A 65 11.72 -9.88 -6.75
C THR A 65 12.55 -8.92 -5.91
N THR A 66 12.57 -7.62 -6.25
CA THR A 66 13.27 -6.60 -5.45
C THR A 66 12.72 -6.48 -4.03
N LEU A 67 11.40 -6.57 -3.84
CA LEU A 67 10.80 -6.59 -2.49
C LEU A 67 11.14 -7.88 -1.73
N LEU A 68 11.23 -9.03 -2.41
CA LEU A 68 11.67 -10.28 -1.77
C LEU A 68 13.12 -10.17 -1.29
N GLU A 69 14.00 -9.57 -2.09
CA GLU A 69 15.39 -9.30 -1.72
C GLU A 69 15.46 -8.36 -0.51
N ALA A 70 14.74 -7.23 -0.55
CA ALA A 70 14.65 -6.28 0.56
C ALA A 70 14.16 -6.96 1.85
N TYR A 71 13.04 -7.68 1.78
CA TYR A 71 12.50 -8.39 2.92
C TYR A 71 13.49 -9.44 3.45
N GLY A 72 14.18 -10.15 2.56
CA GLY A 72 15.20 -11.13 2.90
C GLY A 72 16.38 -10.56 3.69
N THR A 73 16.77 -9.30 3.47
CA THR A 73 17.85 -8.67 4.25
C THR A 73 17.44 -8.31 5.67
N LEU A 74 16.14 -8.11 5.90
CA LEU A 74 15.53 -7.74 7.17
C LEU A 74 15.23 -8.94 8.08
N ILE A 75 15.06 -10.15 7.54
CA ILE A 75 14.78 -11.33 8.36
C ILE A 75 15.98 -11.63 9.26
N ARG A 76 15.73 -11.64 10.58
CA ARG A 76 16.70 -12.06 11.60
C ARG A 76 16.28 -13.33 12.33
N SER A 77 15.00 -13.67 12.27
CA SER A 77 14.41 -14.81 12.96
C SER A 77 14.25 -16.03 12.05
N VAL A 78 14.20 -17.21 12.68
CA VAL A 78 14.01 -18.49 11.98
C VAL A 78 12.57 -18.71 11.48
N ASP A 79 11.62 -17.92 11.97
CA ASP A 79 10.20 -17.97 11.57
C ASP A 79 9.92 -17.19 10.27
N GLY A 80 10.91 -16.48 9.73
CA GLY A 80 10.78 -15.71 8.48
C GLY A 80 9.99 -14.40 8.64
N LEU A 81 9.76 -13.96 9.88
CA LEU A 81 9.16 -12.67 10.21
C LEU A 81 10.24 -11.60 10.37
N VAL A 82 9.85 -10.34 10.26
CA VAL A 82 10.73 -9.21 10.54
C VAL A 82 10.24 -8.51 11.80
N ASP A 83 11.11 -8.36 12.80
CA ASP A 83 10.78 -7.58 14.00
C ASP A 83 10.69 -6.08 13.64
N ILE A 84 9.72 -5.37 14.22
CA ILE A 84 9.52 -3.93 13.96
C ILE A 84 10.78 -3.13 14.29
N GLU A 85 11.50 -3.50 15.34
CA GLU A 85 12.77 -2.85 15.69
C GLU A 85 13.83 -3.04 14.59
N THR A 86 13.85 -4.20 13.92
CA THR A 86 14.77 -4.41 12.77
C THR A 86 14.37 -3.53 11.59
N MET A 87 13.07 -3.34 11.33
CA MET A 87 12.61 -2.39 10.30
C MET A 87 13.02 -0.97 10.66
N ARG A 88 12.84 -0.56 11.92
CA ARG A 88 13.19 0.77 12.42
C ARG A 88 14.68 1.08 12.27
N GLU A 89 15.54 0.11 12.58
CA GLU A 89 17.00 0.26 12.46
C GLU A 89 17.49 0.25 11.01
N SER A 90 16.80 -0.47 10.12
CA SER A 90 17.25 -0.68 8.74
C SER A 90 16.69 0.33 7.75
N TYR A 91 15.51 0.91 8.03
CA TYR A 91 14.85 1.86 7.13
C TYR A 91 15.61 3.18 7.05
N ASN A 92 15.70 3.73 5.85
CA ASN A 92 16.35 5.00 5.57
C ASN A 92 15.31 6.11 5.30
N PRO A 93 14.95 6.92 6.31
CA PRO A 93 13.94 7.97 6.15
C PRO A 93 14.41 9.15 5.30
N SER A 94 15.72 9.33 5.09
CA SER A 94 16.27 10.43 4.27
C SER A 94 15.85 10.41 2.80
N CYS A 95 15.26 9.30 2.34
CA CYS A 95 14.76 9.13 0.98
C CYS A 95 13.33 9.63 0.76
N ASP A 96 12.61 10.01 1.82
CA ASP A 96 11.29 10.61 1.72
C ASP A 96 11.41 12.09 1.27
N GLU A 97 10.61 12.48 0.28
CA GLU A 97 10.64 13.83 -0.30
C GLU A 97 10.39 14.94 0.75
N ARG A 98 9.59 14.65 1.79
CA ARG A 98 9.30 15.59 2.88
C ARG A 98 10.51 15.82 3.77
N VAL A 99 11.40 14.83 3.89
CA VAL A 99 12.68 15.01 4.58
C VAL A 99 13.61 15.85 3.71
N ALA A 100 13.68 15.56 2.41
CA ALA A 100 14.52 16.30 1.48
C ALA A 100 14.10 17.79 1.36
N SER A 101 12.80 18.08 1.42
CA SER A 101 12.26 19.45 1.38
C SER A 101 12.33 20.18 2.73
N GLY A 102 12.57 19.46 3.83
CA GLY A 102 12.54 19.98 5.19
C GLY A 102 11.13 20.18 5.76
N GLU A 103 10.11 19.62 5.12
CA GLU A 103 8.72 19.62 5.59
C GLU A 103 8.51 18.67 6.79
N ALA A 104 9.28 17.58 6.86
CA ALA A 104 9.26 16.62 7.96
C ALA A 104 10.69 16.24 8.39
N SER A 105 10.86 15.86 9.64
CA SER A 105 12.10 15.27 10.14
C SER A 105 12.18 13.77 9.81
N GLU A 106 13.41 13.23 9.79
CA GLU A 106 13.65 11.80 9.63
C GLU A 106 12.92 10.96 10.70
N GLU A 107 12.83 11.48 11.93
CA GLU A 107 12.15 10.81 13.04
C GLU A 107 10.63 10.75 12.84
N GLU A 108 10.02 11.83 12.34
CA GLU A 108 8.58 11.87 12.03
C GLU A 108 8.23 10.90 10.91
N VAL A 109 9.00 10.89 9.82
CA VAL A 109 8.77 9.96 8.70
C VAL A 109 8.98 8.51 9.13
N LEU A 110 10.03 8.23 9.91
CA LEU A 110 10.27 6.88 10.43
C LEU A 110 9.13 6.43 11.35
N ALA A 111 8.65 7.29 12.25
CA ALA A 111 7.54 6.99 13.13
C ALA A 111 6.23 6.73 12.37
N GLU A 112 5.93 7.54 11.36
CA GLU A 112 4.77 7.35 10.48
C GLU A 112 4.87 6.02 9.73
N PHE A 113 6.03 5.73 9.13
CA PHE A 113 6.28 4.51 8.39
C PHE A 113 6.10 3.27 9.26
N ILE A 114 6.75 3.23 10.44
CA ILE A 114 6.64 2.09 11.36
C ILE A 114 5.22 1.95 11.92
N GLY A 115 4.54 3.06 12.20
CA GLY A 115 3.16 3.06 12.69
C GLY A 115 2.17 2.33 11.77
N ARG A 116 2.42 2.31 10.45
CA ARG A 116 1.60 1.56 9.48
C ARG A 116 1.70 0.05 9.65
N PHE A 117 2.82 -0.45 10.18
CA PHE A 117 3.02 -1.87 10.45
C PHE A 117 2.60 -2.26 11.87
N GLU A 118 2.64 -1.33 12.83
CA GLU A 118 2.18 -1.57 14.21
C GLU A 118 0.66 -1.76 14.32
N THR A 119 -0.12 -1.22 13.39
CA THR A 119 -1.58 -1.40 13.32
C THR A 119 -2.01 -2.70 12.63
N GLY A 120 -1.06 -3.52 12.19
CA GLY A 120 -1.30 -4.77 11.47
C GLY A 120 -2.13 -5.80 12.26
N VAL A 121 -2.85 -6.65 11.53
CA VAL A 121 -3.78 -7.65 12.07
C VAL A 121 -3.02 -8.82 12.73
N HIS A 122 -1.74 -9.00 12.43
CA HIS A 122 -0.98 -10.18 12.83
C HIS A 122 0.34 -9.88 13.54
N MET A 123 0.25 -9.92 14.88
CA MET A 123 1.31 -10.26 15.84
C MET A 123 2.08 -9.12 16.51
N GLU A 124 2.41 -9.38 17.78
CA GLU A 124 3.17 -8.60 18.76
C GLU A 124 4.50 -8.05 18.21
N GLY A 125 4.45 -6.94 17.45
CA GLY A 125 5.65 -6.24 17.00
C GLY A 125 6.44 -6.93 15.88
N LYS A 126 5.79 -7.80 15.10
CA LYS A 126 6.38 -8.51 13.97
C LYS A 126 5.60 -8.26 12.69
N VAL A 127 6.31 -8.18 11.58
CA VAL A 127 5.77 -7.97 10.24
C VAL A 127 6.03 -9.20 9.41
N ASN A 128 4.99 -9.72 8.79
CA ASN A 128 5.11 -10.83 7.84
C ASN A 128 5.26 -10.32 6.40
N ARG A 129 5.64 -11.21 5.49
CA ARG A 129 5.85 -10.87 4.08
C ARG A 129 4.61 -10.26 3.42
N TYR A 130 3.41 -10.73 3.75
CA TYR A 130 2.20 -10.22 3.12
C TYR A 130 1.93 -8.77 3.51
N GLU A 131 2.11 -8.40 4.78
CA GLU A 131 1.94 -7.02 5.25
C GLU A 131 2.97 -6.07 4.61
N PHE A 132 4.23 -6.53 4.51
CA PHE A 132 5.28 -5.78 3.81
C PHE A 132 4.93 -5.55 2.34
N PHE A 133 4.46 -6.60 1.66
CA PHE A 133 4.10 -6.54 0.24
C PHE A 133 2.84 -5.72 0.00
N ASP A 134 1.86 -5.81 0.88
CA ASP A 134 0.64 -5.01 0.78
C ASP A 134 0.96 -3.52 0.83
N TYR A 135 1.74 -3.09 1.82
CA TYR A 135 2.23 -1.71 1.89
C TYR A 135 2.91 -1.27 0.59
N TYR A 136 3.89 -2.05 0.11
CA TYR A 136 4.65 -1.67 -1.08
C TYR A 136 3.87 -1.84 -2.39
N SER A 137 2.79 -2.62 -2.41
CA SER A 137 1.93 -2.69 -3.58
C SER A 137 1.15 -1.40 -3.80
N ALA A 138 0.75 -0.70 -2.73
CA ALA A 138 0.17 0.64 -2.83
C ALA A 138 1.19 1.66 -3.36
N VAL A 139 2.42 1.62 -2.82
CA VAL A 139 3.54 2.47 -3.30
C VAL A 139 3.89 2.17 -4.75
N SER A 140 3.89 0.89 -5.13
CA SER A 140 4.12 0.45 -6.51
C SER A 140 3.04 1.00 -7.44
N ALA A 141 1.77 0.97 -7.04
CA ALA A 141 0.68 1.48 -7.87
C ALA A 141 0.74 2.99 -8.13
N SER A 142 1.47 3.76 -7.30
CA SER A 142 1.71 5.19 -7.51
C SER A 142 2.96 5.52 -8.34
N ILE A 143 3.76 4.52 -8.74
CA ILE A 143 5.00 4.71 -9.50
C ILE A 143 4.88 3.99 -10.84
N ASP A 144 4.95 4.76 -11.93
CA ASP A 144 4.78 4.24 -13.29
C ASP A 144 5.99 3.41 -13.73
N ASP A 145 7.21 3.85 -13.41
CA ASP A 145 8.45 3.25 -13.90
C ASP A 145 9.07 2.22 -12.93
N ASP A 146 9.51 1.09 -13.47
CA ASP A 146 10.10 0.01 -12.66
C ASP A 146 11.47 0.42 -12.07
N ASP A 147 12.29 1.19 -12.79
CA ASP A 147 13.60 1.61 -12.30
C ASP A 147 13.44 2.61 -11.14
N GLU A 148 12.46 3.53 -11.23
CA GLU A 148 12.11 4.44 -10.13
C GLU A 148 11.68 3.69 -8.86
N PHE A 149 10.81 2.67 -9.02
CA PHE A 149 10.41 1.84 -7.88
C PHE A 149 11.62 1.08 -7.30
N LEU A 150 12.47 0.50 -8.15
CA LEU A 150 13.64 -0.24 -7.71
C LEU A 150 14.63 0.65 -6.95
N GLU A 151 14.86 1.87 -7.44
CA GLU A 151 15.70 2.87 -6.80
C GLU A 151 15.13 3.27 -5.43
N LEU A 152 13.81 3.50 -5.34
CA LEU A 152 13.14 3.77 -4.08
C LEU A 152 13.39 2.66 -3.04
N ILE A 153 13.18 1.39 -3.43
CA ILE A 153 13.33 0.25 -2.53
C ILE A 153 14.78 0.08 -2.08
N LYS A 154 15.74 0.19 -3.00
CA LYS A 154 17.18 0.13 -2.67
C LYS A 154 17.61 1.26 -1.75
N ASN A 155 17.13 2.48 -1.99
CA ASN A 155 17.47 3.63 -1.18
C ASN A 155 16.83 3.55 0.22
N SER A 156 15.62 3.00 0.31
CA SER A 156 14.88 2.78 1.57
C SER A 156 15.52 1.72 2.47
N TRP A 157 16.06 0.65 1.89
CA TRP A 157 16.55 -0.52 2.65
C TRP A 157 18.05 -0.82 2.51
N LYS A 158 18.78 -0.03 1.71
CA LYS A 158 20.24 -0.08 1.52
C LYS A 158 20.80 -1.48 1.23
N PHE A 159 20.27 -2.16 0.22
CA PHE A 159 20.76 -3.47 -0.26
C PHE A 159 21.18 -3.45 -1.72
#